data_AF-A0A3S0E1Q3-F1
#
_entry.id   AF-A0A3S0E1Q3-F1
#
_cell.length_a   1.000
_cell.length_b   1.000
_cell.length_c   1.000
_cell.angle_alpha   90.00
_cell.angle_beta   90.00
_cell.angle_gamma   90.00
#
_symmetry.space_group_name_H-M   'P 1'
#
loop_
_entity.id
_entity.type
_entity.pdbx_description
1 polymer ?
#
loop_
_entity_poly.entity_id
_entity_poly.type
_entity_poly.pdbx_seq_one_letter_code
_entity_poly.pdbx_strand_id
1 'polypeptide(L)' 'GIRLLAEGVESEAEFAHLRAAGIELFQGYLFAKPRVAGLPEVQYRA' A
#
# COMPACT_ATOMS: atom_id res chain seq x y z
N GLY A 1 15.35 -11.53 -10.73
CA GLY A 1 15.13 -10.99 -9.36
C GLY A 1 13.68 -11.19 -8.97
N ILE A 2 13.37 -11.14 -7.68
CA ILE A 2 12.01 -11.23 -7.14
C ILE A 2 11.59 -9.83 -6.68
N ARG A 3 10.39 -9.38 -7.04
CA ARG A 3 9.84 -8.12 -6.53
C ARG A 3 9.09 -8.35 -5.23
N LEU A 4 9.25 -7.42 -4.28
CA LEU A 4 8.58 -7.46 -2.99
C LEU A 4 7.30 -6.62 -3.03
N LEU A 5 6.27 -7.09 -2.32
CA LEU A 5 5.00 -6.40 -2.07
C LEU A 5 4.80 -6.32 -0.55
N ALA A 6 4.62 -5.12 -0.01
CA ALA A 6 4.18 -4.94 1.36
C ALA A 6 2.65 -4.93 1.44
N GLU A 7 2.08 -5.89 2.16
CA GLU A 7 0.64 -5.99 2.40
C GLU A 7 0.26 -5.53 3.82
N GLY A 8 -0.97 -5.04 3.99
CA GLY A 8 -1.50 -4.64 5.29
C GLY A 8 -1.01 -3.28 5.79
N VAL A 9 -0.64 -2.36 4.89
CA VAL A 9 -0.20 -1.00 5.28
C VAL A 9 -1.42 -0.14 5.67
N GLU A 10 -1.43 0.38 6.89
CA GLU A 10 -2.57 1.11 7.44
C GLU A 10 -2.24 2.56 7.82
N SER A 11 -0.96 2.93 7.92
CA SER A 11 -0.50 4.27 8.31
C SER A 11 0.61 4.83 7.43
N GLU A 12 0.67 6.16 7.31
CA GLU A 12 1.73 6.87 6.58
C GLU A 12 3.13 6.54 7.14
N ALA A 13 3.23 6.30 8.46
CA ALA A 13 4.48 5.93 9.12
C ALA A 13 5.00 4.55 8.64
N GLU A 14 4.14 3.55 8.53
CA GLU A 14 4.49 2.23 7.97
C GLU A 14 4.91 2.34 6.51
N PHE A 15 4.14 3.09 5.71
CA PHE A 15 4.47 3.35 4.31
C PHE A 15 5.84 4.02 4.16
N ALA A 16 6.08 5.11 4.88
CA ALA A 16 7.34 5.85 4.84
C ALA A 16 8.53 4.98 5.25
N HIS A 17 8.37 4.16 6.30
CA HIS A 17 9.41 3.25 6.74
C HIS A 17 9.77 2.19 5.68
N LEU A 18 8.77 1.50 5.14
CA LEU A 18 8.96 0.42 4.17
C LEU A 18 9.44 0.95 2.81
N ARG A 19 8.99 2.13 2.41
CA ARG A 19 9.45 2.83 1.20
C ARG A 19 10.90 3.29 1.34
N ALA A 20 11.32 3.75 2.53
CA ALA A 20 12.73 4.03 2.81
C ALA A 20 13.60 2.76 2.80
N ALA A 21 13.02 1.59 3.11
CA ALA A 21 13.70 0.29 3.01
C ALA A 21 13.78 -0.25 1.56
N GLY A 22 13.25 0.46 0.57
CA GLY A 22 13.36 0.10 -0.84
C GLY A 22 12.22 -0.76 -1.38
N ILE A 23 11.11 -0.90 -0.66
CA ILE A 23 9.90 -1.54 -1.20
C ILE A 23 9.20 -0.57 -2.17
N GLU A 24 8.81 -1.08 -3.33
CA GLU A 24 8.19 -0.27 -4.40
C GLU A 24 6.70 -0.58 -4.61
N LEU A 25 6.20 -1.72 -4.11
CA LEU A 25 4.81 -2.15 -4.27
C LEU A 25 4.12 -2.27 -2.91
N PHE A 26 2.91 -1.75 -2.82
CA PHE A 26 2.15 -1.67 -1.56
C PHE A 26 0.67 -2.01 -1.76
N GLN A 27 0.09 -2.66 -0.75
CA GLN A 27 -1.34 -2.89 -0.60
C GLN A 27 -1.73 -2.70 0.86
N GLY A 28 -2.82 -1.98 1.11
CA GLY A 28 -3.29 -1.76 2.47
C GLY A 28 -4.39 -0.71 2.54
N TYR A 29 -5.05 -0.62 3.70
CA TYR A 29 -6.18 0.28 3.91
C TYR A 29 -5.80 1.76 3.88
N LEU A 30 -4.51 2.07 4.03
CA LEU A 30 -3.97 3.39 3.78
C LEU A 30 -4.26 3.87 2.34
N PHE A 31 -4.17 2.95 1.36
CA PHE A 31 -4.37 3.26 -0.06
C PHE A 31 -5.81 3.03 -0.49
N ALA A 32 -6.35 1.86 -0.17
CA ALA A 32 -7.70 1.47 -0.57
C ALA A 32 -8.21 0.30 0.28
N LYS A 33 -9.47 0.38 0.74
CA LYS A 33 -10.16 -0.78 1.28
C LYS A 33 -10.72 -1.65 0.13
N PRO A 34 -10.84 -2.97 0.32
CA PRO A 34 -11.50 -3.86 -0.64
C PRO A 34 -12.90 -3.37 -0.99
N ARG A 35 -13.26 -3.47 -2.27
CA ARG A 35 -14.60 -3.15 -2.78
C ARG A 35 -15.22 -4.41 -3.39
N VAL A 36 -16.45 -4.72 -2.99
CA VAL A 36 -17.22 -5.82 -3.56
C VAL A 36 -17.64 -5.44 -4.98
N ALA A 37 -17.41 -6.34 -5.95
CA ALA A 37 -17.82 -6.21 -7.34
C ALA A 37 -17.43 -4.88 -8.02
N GLY A 38 -16.28 -4.30 -7.65
CA GLY A 38 -15.78 -3.08 -8.26
C GLY A 38 -14.36 -2.75 -7.86
N LEU A 39 -13.77 -1.77 -8.56
CA LEU A 39 -12.45 -1.24 -8.25
C LEU A 39 -12.56 -0.12 -7.21
N PRO A 40 -11.78 -0.14 -6.11
CA PRO A 40 -11.80 0.94 -5.13
C PRO A 40 -11.10 2.19 -5.68
N GLU A 41 -11.50 3.34 -5.17
CA GLU A 41 -10.73 4.57 -5.34
C GLU A 41 -9.46 4.48 -4.49
N VAL A 42 -8.34 4.91 -5.06
CA VAL A 42 -7.03 4.84 -4.41
C VAL A 42 -6.64 6.21 -3.88
N GLN A 43 -6.24 6.28 -2.61
CA GLN A 43 -5.61 7.45 -2.02
C GLN A 43 -4.12 7.44 -2.34
N TYR A 44 -3.70 8.32 -3.25
CA TYR A 44 -2.29 8.44 -3.68
C TYR A 44 -1.45 9.41 -2.83
N ARG A 45 -2.07 10.15 -1.91
CA ARG A 45 -1.42 11.18 -1.07
C ARG A 45 -1.12 10.72 0.36
N ALA A 46 -0.99 9.40 0.54
CA ALA A 46 -0.53 8.81 1.79
C ALA A 46 0.98 9.04 2.02
#